data_AF-A0A947CPV9-F1
#
_entry.id   AF-A0A947CPV9-F1
#
_cell.length_a   1.000
_cell.length_b   1.000
_cell.length_c   1.000
_cell.angle_alpha   90.00
_cell.angle_beta   90.00
_cell.angle_gamma   90.00
#
_symmetry.space_group_name_H-M   'P 1'
#
loop_
_entity.id
_entity.type
_entity.pdbx_description
1 polymer ?
#
loop_
_entity_poly.entity_id
_entity_poly.type
_entity_poly.pdbx_seq_one_letter_code
_entity_poly.pdbx_strand_id
1 'polypeptide(L)'
;RFIIAAVLAFVFASGDAQANRTNNCSDEAQANIALAVRFINNNMDRLKNPPFSLGKRRGQRRRIHRKMDRKLGKLRYGCKAAVLCPVGDTKNGHAMWGIMGRKVRLCYDNMKHRGFQFCGLVRTVAHEFGHTVGIPKDPFAQHGKNRSDRVYQFGRFARELCEEAGLQRPLDALPRWTSWKKRY
;
A
#
# COMPACT_ATOMS: atom_id res chain seq x y z
N ARG A 1 -3.97 30.89 -29.28
CA ARG A 1 -4.61 29.79 -28.53
C ARG A 1 -3.61 29.34 -27.46
N PHE A 2 -3.73 29.82 -26.22
CA PHE A 2 -2.80 29.48 -25.13
C PHE A 2 -3.33 28.26 -24.39
N ILE A 3 -2.57 27.15 -24.42
CA ILE A 3 -2.85 25.96 -23.61
C ILE A 3 -2.20 26.19 -22.25
N ILE A 4 -3.02 26.52 -21.24
CA ILE A 4 -2.57 26.60 -19.86
C ILE A 4 -2.42 25.15 -19.37
N ALA A 5 -1.18 24.64 -19.40
CA ALA A 5 -0.82 23.40 -18.73
C ALA A 5 -0.84 23.65 -17.22
N ALA A 6 -1.96 23.35 -16.56
CA ALA A 6 -2.06 23.35 -15.11
C ALA A 6 -1.21 22.21 -14.55
N VAL A 7 0.04 22.50 -14.21
CA VAL A 7 0.90 21.61 -13.43
C VAL A 7 0.29 21.57 -12.02
N LEU A 8 -0.45 20.51 -11.72
CA LEU A 8 -0.88 20.15 -10.37
C LEU A 8 0.37 19.91 -9.52
N ALA A 9 0.84 20.97 -8.85
CA ALA A 9 1.88 20.89 -7.84
C ALA A 9 1.33 20.10 -6.65
N PHE A 10 1.65 18.81 -6.59
CA PHE A 10 1.39 17.98 -5.43
C PHE A 10 2.30 18.44 -4.28
N VAL A 11 1.74 19.18 -3.33
CA VAL A 11 2.44 19.59 -2.11
C VAL A 11 2.66 18.35 -1.23
N PHE A 12 3.88 17.80 -1.23
CA PHE A 12 4.29 16.64 -0.42
C PHE A 12 4.75 17.06 0.99
N ALA A 13 3.90 17.75 1.75
CA ALA A 13 4.24 18.18 3.12
C ALA A 13 3.55 17.29 4.18
N SER A 14 4.18 16.16 4.54
CA SER A 14 3.99 15.48 5.84
C SER A 14 4.97 14.30 5.98
N GLY A 15 6.22 14.61 6.32
CA GLY A 15 7.37 13.70 6.36
C GLY A 15 7.46 12.77 7.57
N ASP A 16 7.28 13.32 8.76
CA ASP A 16 8.07 12.81 9.90
C ASP A 16 7.31 11.85 10.81
N ALA A 17 5.98 11.88 10.83
CA ALA A 17 5.18 11.02 11.73
C ALA A 17 5.10 9.54 11.31
N GLN A 18 5.55 9.21 10.09
CA GLN A 18 5.33 7.90 9.46
C GLN A 18 6.53 6.95 9.60
N ALA A 19 7.76 7.48 9.67
CA ALA A 19 8.98 6.68 9.83
C ALA A 19 9.00 5.92 11.17
N ASN A 20 8.55 6.53 12.26
CA ASN A 20 8.50 5.93 13.61
C ASN A 20 7.54 4.72 13.76
N ARG A 21 6.78 4.37 12.72
CA ARG A 21 5.79 3.27 12.77
C ARG A 21 6.22 2.03 11.99
N THR A 22 7.39 2.07 11.35
CA THR A 22 7.96 0.93 10.62
C THR A 22 9.13 0.36 11.43
N ASN A 23 9.02 -0.88 11.90
CA ASN A 23 10.08 -1.49 12.72
C ASN A 23 10.64 -2.78 12.11
N ASN A 24 11.84 -3.17 12.55
CA ASN A 24 12.51 -4.39 12.09
C ASN A 24 12.67 -4.47 10.56
N CYS A 25 13.01 -3.34 9.94
CA CYS A 25 13.24 -3.18 8.50
C CYS A 25 14.59 -2.47 8.29
N SER A 26 15.28 -2.75 7.19
CA SER A 26 16.38 -1.90 6.72
C SER A 26 15.87 -0.48 6.43
N ASP A 27 16.75 0.53 6.47
CA ASP A 27 16.39 1.93 6.20
C ASP A 27 15.76 2.11 4.81
N GLU A 28 16.26 1.37 3.81
CA GLU A 28 15.68 1.32 2.47
C GLU A 28 14.22 0.83 2.50
N ALA A 29 13.97 -0.30 3.17
CA ALA A 29 12.63 -0.84 3.30
C ALA A 29 11.70 0.12 4.05
N GLN A 30 12.18 0.77 5.12
CA GLN A 30 11.43 1.78 5.85
C GLN A 30 11.03 2.96 4.95
N ALA A 31 11.98 3.49 4.17
CA ALA A 31 11.74 4.59 3.24
C ALA A 31 10.72 4.21 2.16
N ASN A 32 10.85 3.02 1.58
CA ASN A 32 9.96 2.54 0.53
C ASN A 32 8.55 2.25 1.05
N ILE A 33 8.43 1.69 2.26
CA ILE A 33 7.14 1.49 2.92
C ILE A 33 6.50 2.85 3.21
N ALA A 34 7.24 3.80 3.77
CA ALA A 34 6.72 5.14 4.04
C ALA A 34 6.23 5.82 2.75
N LEU A 35 6.97 5.70 1.65
CA LEU A 35 6.57 6.22 0.35
C LEU A 35 5.29 5.55 -0.17
N ALA A 36 5.17 4.23 -0.05
CA ALA A 36 3.98 3.50 -0.44
C ALA A 36 2.75 3.92 0.38
N VAL A 37 2.89 4.09 1.70
CA VAL A 37 1.78 4.54 2.56
C VAL A 37 1.39 5.98 2.21
N ARG A 38 2.35 6.87 1.94
CA ARG A 38 2.06 8.23 1.49
C ARG A 38 1.33 8.24 0.15
N PHE A 39 1.76 7.42 -0.80
CA PHE A 39 1.07 7.28 -2.08
C PHE A 39 -0.41 6.89 -1.89
N ILE A 40 -0.67 5.90 -1.03
CA ILE A 40 -2.04 5.48 -0.69
C ILE A 40 -2.82 6.62 -0.01
N ASN A 41 -2.19 7.35 0.91
CA ASN A 41 -2.83 8.47 1.58
C ASN A 41 -3.20 9.60 0.61
N ASN A 42 -2.30 9.95 -0.31
CA ASN A 42 -2.52 10.99 -1.31
C ASN A 42 -3.57 10.60 -2.36
N ASN A 43 -3.81 9.30 -2.56
CA ASN A 43 -4.84 8.78 -3.46
C ASN A 43 -6.09 8.29 -2.71
N MET A 44 -6.25 8.62 -1.44
CA MET A 44 -7.32 8.08 -0.60
C MET A 44 -8.72 8.37 -1.14
N ASP A 45 -8.92 9.52 -1.79
CA ASP A 45 -10.23 9.88 -2.36
C ASP A 45 -10.61 9.01 -3.56
N ARG A 46 -9.64 8.71 -4.44
CA ARG A 46 -9.82 7.73 -5.52
C ARG A 46 -10.06 6.34 -4.95
N LEU A 47 -9.29 5.95 -3.93
CA LEU A 47 -9.40 4.64 -3.27
C LEU A 47 -10.71 4.44 -2.50
N LYS A 48 -11.37 5.50 -2.03
CA LYS A 48 -12.72 5.46 -1.42
C LYS A 48 -13.84 5.36 -2.46
N ASN A 49 -13.56 5.74 -3.71
CA ASN A 49 -14.52 5.70 -4.81
C ASN A 49 -13.97 4.86 -5.97
N PRO A 50 -13.60 3.59 -5.72
CA PRO A 50 -13.05 2.75 -6.78
C PRO A 50 -14.16 2.29 -7.75
N PRO A 51 -13.81 1.73 -8.91
CA PRO A 51 -14.77 1.18 -9.88
C PRO A 51 -15.49 -0.09 -9.40
N PHE A 52 -15.31 -0.49 -8.13
CA PHE A 52 -15.93 -1.66 -7.53
C PHE A 52 -16.59 -1.32 -6.19
N SER A 53 -17.49 -2.19 -5.74
CA SER A 53 -18.21 -1.94 -4.49
C SER A 53 -17.34 -2.20 -3.26
N LEU A 54 -17.12 -1.15 -2.45
CA LEU A 54 -16.53 -1.29 -1.11
C LEU A 54 -17.49 -1.98 -0.11
N GLY A 55 -18.74 -2.24 -0.46
CA GLY A 55 -19.70 -2.90 0.41
C GLY A 55 -21.11 -2.87 -0.14
N LYS A 56 -21.89 -3.92 0.12
CA LYS A 56 -23.22 -4.11 -0.48
C LYS A 56 -24.26 -3.09 -0.01
N ARG A 57 -24.07 -2.51 1.19
CA ARG A 57 -25.04 -1.60 1.84
C ARG A 57 -24.43 -0.23 2.11
N ARG A 58 -25.22 0.85 2.00
CA ARG A 58 -24.80 2.25 2.29
C ARG A 58 -24.13 2.40 3.65
N GLY A 59 -24.70 1.79 4.70
CA GLY A 59 -24.15 1.82 6.05
C GLY A 59 -22.78 1.12 6.17
N GLN A 60 -22.58 0.01 5.46
CA GLN A 60 -21.29 -0.69 5.41
C GLN A 60 -20.23 0.16 4.72
N ARG A 61 -20.57 0.75 3.56
CA ARG A 61 -19.68 1.68 2.83
C ARG A 61 -19.25 2.85 3.71
N ARG A 62 -20.20 3.53 4.38
CA ARG A 62 -19.91 4.63 5.32
C ARG A 62 -18.97 4.19 6.44
N ARG A 63 -19.15 2.98 6.98
CA ARG A 63 -18.28 2.43 8.02
C ARG A 63 -16.87 2.14 7.50
N ILE A 64 -16.74 1.67 6.26
CA ILE A 64 -15.43 1.42 5.62
C ILE A 64 -14.71 2.74 5.36
N HIS A 65 -15.37 3.75 4.79
CA HIS A 65 -14.77 5.07 4.56
C HIS A 65 -14.23 5.67 5.87
N ARG A 66 -15.07 5.67 6.93
CA ARG A 66 -14.66 6.11 8.28
C ARG A 66 -13.47 5.35 8.84
N LYS A 67 -13.35 4.05 8.55
CA LYS A 67 -12.20 3.24 8.96
C LYS A 67 -10.97 3.60 8.13
N MET A 68 -11.12 3.86 6.83
CA MET A 68 -10.02 4.28 5.96
C MET A 68 -9.40 5.59 6.46
N ASP A 69 -10.23 6.59 6.76
CA ASP A 69 -9.82 7.89 7.31
C ASP A 69 -9.00 7.77 8.59
N ARG A 70 -9.43 6.88 9.49
CA ARG A 70 -8.86 6.80 10.84
C ARG A 70 -7.68 5.87 10.97
N LYS A 71 -7.52 4.91 10.06
CA LYS A 71 -6.65 3.75 10.30
C LYS A 71 -5.36 3.76 9.49
N LEU A 72 -5.31 4.36 8.30
CA LEU A 72 -4.09 4.30 7.49
C LEU A 72 -2.91 4.90 8.26
N GLY A 73 -3.09 6.11 8.79
CA GLY A 73 -2.08 6.77 9.61
C GLY A 73 -1.76 6.03 10.92
N LYS A 74 -2.66 5.17 11.43
CA LYS A 74 -2.50 4.41 12.68
C LYS A 74 -1.90 3.02 12.50
N LEU A 75 -1.72 2.57 11.26
CA LEU A 75 -1.08 1.29 11.00
C LEU A 75 0.40 1.36 11.35
N ARG A 76 0.86 0.33 12.04
CA ARG A 76 2.29 0.07 12.24
C ARG A 76 2.72 -0.94 11.20
N TYR A 77 3.80 -0.63 10.52
CA TYR A 77 4.40 -1.50 9.52
C TYR A 77 5.62 -2.18 10.12
N GLY A 78 6.04 -3.31 9.57
CA GLY A 78 7.32 -3.89 9.91
C GLY A 78 7.71 -4.96 8.92
N CYS A 79 9.01 -5.22 8.79
CA CYS A 79 9.50 -6.28 7.95
C CYS A 79 9.56 -7.53 8.82
N LYS A 80 9.06 -8.65 8.30
CA LYS A 80 9.08 -9.92 9.04
C LYS A 80 10.52 -10.43 9.09
N ALA A 81 10.87 -11.10 10.20
CA ALA A 81 12.10 -11.89 10.27
C ALA A 81 12.06 -13.05 9.25
N ALA A 82 13.22 -13.46 8.75
CA ALA A 82 13.38 -14.49 7.72
C ALA A 82 12.61 -15.79 8.00
N VAL A 83 12.52 -16.20 9.28
CA VAL A 83 11.78 -17.42 9.71
C VAL A 83 10.28 -17.38 9.35
N LEU A 84 9.66 -16.19 9.29
CA LEU A 84 8.23 -16.04 9.00
C LEU A 84 7.94 -15.61 7.55
N CYS A 85 8.99 -15.40 6.76
CA CYS A 85 8.98 -15.19 5.32
C CYS A 85 10.05 -16.11 4.71
N PRO A 86 9.89 -17.45 4.82
CA PRO A 86 10.92 -18.36 4.33
C PRO A 86 11.18 -18.11 2.85
N VAL A 87 12.44 -18.26 2.45
CA VAL A 87 12.85 -18.12 1.05
C VAL A 87 12.02 -19.10 0.21
N GLY A 88 11.40 -18.61 -0.86
CA GLY A 88 10.47 -19.39 -1.69
C GLY A 88 8.98 -19.24 -1.31
N ASP A 89 8.63 -18.61 -0.18
CA ASP A 89 7.23 -18.27 0.12
C ASP A 89 6.70 -17.25 -0.89
N THR A 90 5.46 -17.46 -1.36
CA THR A 90 4.78 -16.57 -2.30
C THR A 90 4.11 -15.39 -1.61
N LYS A 91 3.94 -15.44 -0.29
CA LYS A 91 3.31 -14.38 0.50
C LYS A 91 4.16 -13.11 0.53
N ASN A 92 3.52 -11.97 0.25
CA ASN A 92 4.17 -10.66 0.21
C ASN A 92 4.00 -9.89 1.53
N GLY A 93 2.98 -10.22 2.31
CA GLY A 93 2.64 -9.53 3.55
C GLY A 93 1.54 -10.21 4.34
N HIS A 94 1.28 -9.69 5.53
CA HIS A 94 0.25 -10.14 6.45
C HIS A 94 -0.28 -9.00 7.32
N ALA A 95 -1.59 -8.84 7.37
CA ALA A 95 -2.27 -8.08 8.41
C ALA A 95 -2.39 -8.94 9.67
N MET A 96 -1.74 -8.52 10.76
CA MET A 96 -1.84 -9.16 12.08
C MET A 96 -2.75 -8.36 13.00
N TRP A 97 -3.58 -9.11 13.72
CA TRP A 97 -4.47 -8.62 14.76
C TRP A 97 -3.96 -9.14 16.10
N GLY A 98 -3.65 -8.23 17.04
CA GLY A 98 -3.19 -8.61 18.38
C GLY A 98 -3.40 -7.51 19.40
N ILE A 99 -3.10 -7.80 20.66
CA ILE A 99 -3.31 -6.94 21.83
C ILE A 99 -2.59 -5.59 21.70
N MET A 100 -1.42 -5.56 21.03
CA MET A 100 -0.63 -4.34 20.78
C MET A 100 -1.04 -3.54 19.52
N GLY A 101 -2.27 -3.73 19.03
CA GLY A 101 -2.83 -2.98 17.91
C GLY A 101 -2.60 -3.60 16.53
N ARG A 102 -3.01 -2.86 15.50
CA ARG A 102 -3.04 -3.31 14.10
C ARG A 102 -1.65 -3.19 13.48
N LYS A 103 -1.04 -4.32 13.13
CA LYS A 103 0.30 -4.36 12.51
C LYS A 103 0.21 -4.98 11.12
N VAL A 104 0.83 -4.36 10.14
CA VAL A 104 1.05 -4.94 8.82
C VAL A 104 2.50 -5.39 8.77
N ARG A 105 2.72 -6.69 8.54
CA ARG A 105 4.07 -7.22 8.32
C ARG A 105 4.30 -7.50 6.85
N LEU A 106 5.46 -7.12 6.33
CA LEU A 106 5.82 -7.26 4.92
C LEU A 106 7.02 -8.20 4.78
N CYS A 107 6.97 -9.08 3.78
CA CYS A 107 8.11 -9.91 3.37
C CYS A 107 8.97 -9.15 2.36
N TYR A 108 9.45 -7.96 2.75
CA TYR A 108 10.08 -6.99 1.84
C TYR A 108 11.27 -7.58 1.09
N ASP A 109 12.16 -8.31 1.78
CA ASP A 109 13.35 -8.89 1.15
C ASP A 109 12.97 -9.96 0.12
N ASN A 110 11.97 -10.80 0.40
CA ASN A 110 11.46 -11.77 -0.57
C ASN A 110 10.81 -11.08 -1.78
N MET A 111 10.14 -9.93 -1.57
CA MET A 111 9.59 -9.14 -2.67
C MET A 111 10.72 -8.59 -3.54
N LYS A 112 11.73 -7.98 -2.92
CA LYS A 112 12.91 -7.45 -3.61
C LYS A 112 13.65 -8.55 -4.39
N HIS A 113 13.91 -9.70 -3.77
CA HIS A 113 14.57 -10.84 -4.41
C HIS A 113 13.78 -11.38 -5.62
N ARG A 114 12.45 -11.33 -5.57
CA ARG A 114 11.57 -11.69 -6.70
C ARG A 114 11.40 -10.57 -7.73
N GLY A 115 12.20 -9.51 -7.68
CA GLY A 115 12.15 -8.40 -8.63
C GLY A 115 10.91 -7.52 -8.53
N PHE A 116 10.24 -7.48 -7.36
CA PHE A 116 9.08 -6.61 -7.19
C PHE A 116 9.46 -5.15 -7.42
N GLN A 117 8.55 -4.47 -8.10
CA GLN A 117 8.61 -3.03 -8.33
C GLN A 117 7.86 -2.28 -7.23
N PHE A 118 8.06 -0.97 -7.15
CA PHE A 118 7.40 -0.11 -6.16
C PHE A 118 5.88 -0.22 -6.17
N CYS A 119 5.21 -0.28 -7.33
CA CYS A 119 3.77 -0.46 -7.35
C CYS A 119 3.34 -1.85 -6.84
N GLY A 120 4.22 -2.86 -6.92
CA GLY A 120 4.04 -4.14 -6.23
C GLY A 120 4.06 -4.01 -4.69
N LEU A 121 4.87 -3.09 -4.17
CA LEU A 121 4.84 -2.72 -2.75
C LEU A 121 3.56 -1.96 -2.38
N VAL A 122 3.16 -0.97 -3.17
CA VAL A 122 1.88 -0.24 -3.00
C VAL A 122 0.70 -1.22 -2.97
N ARG A 123 0.65 -2.17 -3.92
CA ARG A 123 -0.35 -3.25 -3.96
C ARG A 123 -0.43 -3.99 -2.63
N THR A 124 0.72 -4.40 -2.10
CA THR A 124 0.81 -5.20 -0.87
C THR A 124 0.37 -4.38 0.34
N VAL A 125 0.85 -3.15 0.49
CA VAL A 125 0.45 -2.26 1.59
C VAL A 125 -1.05 -1.98 1.55
N ALA A 126 -1.60 -1.69 0.37
CA ALA A 126 -3.03 -1.44 0.19
C ALA A 126 -3.86 -2.71 0.47
N HIS A 127 -3.40 -3.88 0.01
CA HIS A 127 -4.04 -5.17 0.30
C HIS A 127 -4.20 -5.39 1.82
N GLU A 128 -3.11 -5.28 2.58
CA GLU A 128 -3.13 -5.47 4.04
C GLU A 128 -3.93 -4.40 4.79
N PHE A 129 -3.91 -3.17 4.28
CA PHE A 129 -4.80 -2.12 4.76
C PHE A 129 -6.28 -2.45 4.50
N GLY A 130 -6.60 -3.01 3.33
CA GLY A 130 -7.95 -3.45 2.96
C GLY A 130 -8.54 -4.46 3.95
N HIS A 131 -7.74 -5.45 4.37
CA HIS A 131 -8.12 -6.36 5.47
C HIS A 131 -8.45 -5.61 6.75
N THR A 132 -7.61 -4.63 7.11
CA THR A 132 -7.73 -3.86 8.35
C THR A 132 -9.04 -3.04 8.41
N VAL A 133 -9.49 -2.54 7.27
CA VAL A 133 -10.73 -1.75 7.17
C VAL A 133 -11.96 -2.62 6.88
N GLY A 134 -11.76 -3.86 6.45
CA GLY A 134 -12.82 -4.82 6.13
C GLY A 134 -13.41 -4.60 4.74
N ILE A 135 -12.57 -4.25 3.77
CA ILE A 135 -12.97 -4.18 2.37
C ILE A 135 -13.22 -5.61 1.85
N PRO A 136 -14.36 -5.88 1.21
CA PRO A 136 -14.67 -7.20 0.68
C PRO A 136 -13.67 -7.60 -0.41
N LYS A 137 -13.37 -8.89 -0.49
CA LYS A 137 -12.66 -9.47 -1.65
C LYS A 137 -13.57 -9.43 -2.87
N ASP A 138 -12.98 -9.46 -4.07
CA ASP A 138 -13.76 -9.67 -5.28
C ASP A 138 -14.50 -11.01 -5.18
N PRO A 139 -15.83 -11.07 -5.32
CA PRO A 139 -16.53 -12.34 -5.42
C PRO A 139 -16.24 -13.09 -6.73
N PHE A 140 -15.72 -12.41 -7.76
CA PHE A 140 -15.56 -12.93 -9.11
C PHE A 140 -14.11 -13.01 -9.61
N ALA A 141 -13.15 -12.27 -9.04
CA ALA A 141 -11.74 -12.38 -9.42
C ALA A 141 -11.01 -13.49 -8.63
N GLN A 142 -10.61 -14.54 -9.34
CA GLN A 142 -9.89 -15.71 -8.81
C GLN A 142 -8.38 -15.59 -9.09
N HIS A 143 -7.54 -16.10 -8.19
CA HIS A 143 -6.12 -16.35 -8.42
C HIS A 143 -5.92 -17.79 -8.92
N GLY A 144 -5.58 -17.94 -10.21
CA GLY A 144 -5.26 -19.24 -10.81
C GLY A 144 -6.43 -20.25 -10.75
N LYS A 145 -6.12 -21.55 -10.82
CA LYS A 145 -7.13 -22.63 -10.84
C LYS A 145 -7.84 -22.84 -9.48
N ASN A 146 -7.46 -22.12 -8.43
CA ASN A 146 -7.94 -22.39 -7.07
C ASN A 146 -9.05 -21.39 -6.67
N ARG A 147 -10.29 -21.88 -6.59
CA ARG A 147 -11.51 -21.06 -6.36
C ARG A 147 -11.56 -20.35 -4.98
N SER A 148 -10.67 -20.69 -4.06
CA SER A 148 -10.61 -20.14 -2.71
C SER A 148 -9.74 -18.87 -2.59
N ASP A 149 -8.83 -18.63 -3.54
CA ASP A 149 -7.93 -17.49 -3.51
C ASP A 149 -8.53 -16.31 -4.30
N ARG A 150 -9.29 -15.47 -3.61
CA ARG A 150 -9.98 -14.32 -4.21
C ARG A 150 -9.08 -13.09 -4.20
N VAL A 151 -9.00 -12.40 -5.35
CA VAL A 151 -8.22 -11.17 -5.50
C VAL A 151 -8.81 -10.05 -4.65
N TYR A 152 -7.96 -9.32 -3.93
CA TYR A 152 -8.37 -8.10 -3.25
C TYR A 152 -8.34 -6.94 -4.25
N GLN A 153 -9.52 -6.54 -4.73
CA GLN A 153 -9.69 -5.47 -5.71
C GLN A 153 -9.02 -4.17 -5.27
N PHE A 154 -9.01 -3.88 -3.97
CA PHE A 154 -8.38 -2.70 -3.40
C PHE A 154 -6.87 -2.64 -3.58
N GLY A 155 -6.16 -3.75 -3.33
CA GLY A 155 -4.72 -3.82 -3.58
C GLY A 155 -4.40 -3.71 -5.08
N ARG A 156 -5.21 -4.36 -5.93
CA ARG A 156 -5.07 -4.29 -7.38
C ARG A 156 -5.25 -2.86 -7.90
N PHE A 157 -6.33 -2.19 -7.50
CA PHE A 157 -6.61 -0.83 -7.94
C PHE A 157 -5.56 0.16 -7.44
N ALA A 158 -5.08 0.01 -6.20
CA ALA A 158 -3.95 0.82 -5.72
C ALA A 158 -2.67 0.64 -6.56
N ARG A 159 -2.43 -0.57 -7.10
CA ARG A 159 -1.33 -0.81 -8.03
C ARG A 159 -1.55 -0.07 -9.34
N GLU A 160 -2.74 -0.21 -9.92
CA GLU A 160 -3.10 0.44 -11.20
C GLU A 160 -2.93 1.96 -11.08
N LEU A 161 -3.39 2.58 -9.99
CA LEU A 161 -3.15 4.00 -9.70
C LEU A 161 -1.67 4.38 -9.66
N CYS A 162 -0.82 3.50 -9.11
CA CYS A 162 0.63 3.73 -9.03
C CYS A 162 1.32 3.57 -10.38
N GLU A 163 0.88 2.58 -11.17
CA GLU A 163 1.36 2.33 -12.54
C GLU A 163 0.95 3.48 -13.47
N GLU A 164 -0.30 3.97 -13.37
CA GLU A 164 -0.80 5.18 -14.05
C GLU A 164 0.06 6.42 -13.75
N ALA A 165 0.56 6.54 -12.51
CA ALA A 165 1.43 7.62 -12.09
C ALA A 165 2.89 7.47 -12.55
N GLY A 166 3.24 6.43 -13.31
CA GLY A 166 4.58 6.19 -13.81
C GLY A 166 5.61 5.80 -12.73
N LEU A 167 5.15 5.30 -11.58
CA LEU A 167 6.00 5.00 -10.42
C LEU A 167 6.50 3.54 -10.39
N GLN A 168 6.33 2.78 -11.48
CA GLN A 168 6.80 1.41 -11.60
C GLN A 168 8.32 1.38 -11.75
N ARG A 169 9.02 1.26 -10.62
CA ARG A 169 10.49 1.23 -10.56
C ARG A 169 10.96 0.13 -9.62
N PRO A 170 12.17 -0.43 -9.82
CA PRO A 170 12.73 -1.41 -8.90
C PRO A 170 12.83 -0.84 -7.48
N LEU A 171 12.62 -1.68 -6.47
CA LEU A 171 12.64 -1.23 -5.07
C LEU A 171 14.00 -0.68 -4.63
N ASP A 172 15.09 -1.16 -5.22
CA ASP A 172 16.46 -0.69 -5.03
C ASP A 172 16.83 0.57 -5.83
N ALA A 173 16.03 0.95 -6.83
CA ALA A 173 16.26 2.12 -7.67
C ALA A 173 15.55 3.39 -7.17
N LEU A 174 14.88 3.33 -6.03
CA LEU A 174 14.18 4.49 -5.46
C LEU A 174 15.19 5.45 -4.82
N PRO A 175 15.11 6.77 -5.09
CA PRO A 175 16.06 7.72 -4.53
C PRO A 175 16.00 7.67 -3.01
N ARG A 176 17.16 7.55 -2.35
CA ARG A 176 17.25 7.75 -0.90
C ARG A 176 16.70 9.14 -0.58
N TRP A 177 15.91 9.23 0.47
CA TRP A 177 15.06 10.36 0.85
C TRP A 177 15.75 11.74 0.94
N THR A 178 17.08 11.79 0.92
CA THR A 178 17.87 13.02 1.01
C THR A 178 17.81 13.91 -0.23
N SER A 179 17.43 13.40 -1.42
CA SER A 179 17.55 14.17 -2.68
C SER A 179 16.27 14.84 -3.19
N TRP A 180 15.09 14.54 -2.65
CA TRP A 180 13.83 15.14 -3.13
C TRP A 180 13.56 16.56 -2.64
N LYS A 181 14.29 17.04 -1.61
CA LYS A 181 14.20 18.44 -1.14
C LYS A 181 14.79 19.46 -2.12
N LYS A 182 15.48 19.05 -3.19
CA LYS A 182 16.24 19.97 -4.06
C LYS A 182 15.67 20.13 -5.48
N ARG A 183 14.50 19.59 -5.81
CA ARG A 183 13.98 19.68 -7.18
C ARG A 183 12.58 20.25 -7.35
N TYR A 184 11.88 20.64 -6.28
CA TYR A 184 10.61 21.36 -6.36
C TYR A 184 10.44 22.27 -5.14
#